data_AF-A0A3D4CQ58-F1
#
_entry.id   AF-A0A3D4CQ58-F1
#
_cell.length_a   1.000
_cell.length_b   1.000
_cell.length_c   1.000
_cell.angle_alpha   90.00
_cell.angle_beta   90.00
_cell.angle_gamma   90.00
#
_symmetry.space_group_name_H-M   'P 1'
#
loop_
_entity.id
_entity.type
_entity.pdbx_description
1 polymer ?
#
loop_
_entity_poly.entity_id
_entity_poly.type
_entity_poly.pdbx_seq_one_letter_code
_entity_poly.pdbx_strand_id
1 'polypeptide(L)'
;MDAITYFMVNYGLYSLLLIVPAALLGAGLGWFTWGKYRAGELESRQRLEEAEQVTEEAEIALSKERERLKTYRETAGLKGSPGSSSDFERTIVDLQGDNEELEKILKVARKERSEVEASLAAMAQEKTSIEEELAVVKNAREELEKELASATAGASASGQSGKKDGGGSEERELAAVTRNERRKFKLEKRALEKELASAERDLRRKLSAAEKSANRQLKTLEKKTRGLEKQLEDKAAEVDRLSTAGEKLDADLMNERAGMQKAGEELRELQGIREEAEHRLGEVSKQRDLKAAELSVLQKESDDLKKKLELEADQSRKNRDRLEREVSSVRASSAALEESLSSLEADRADKVGVLSSLRKEHEDLRETMARMKKERAGERGRLEKDLAELRNEFEVVGERL
;
A
#
# COMPACT_ATOMS: atom_id res chain seq x y z
N MET A 1 -21.82 -81.17 59.32
CA MET A 1 -21.35 -79.82 58.95
C MET A 1 -20.00 -79.65 59.60
N ASP A 2 -18.94 -80.03 58.88
CA ASP A 2 -17.59 -80.06 59.43
C ASP A 2 -17.10 -78.64 59.76
N ALA A 3 -16.41 -78.50 60.90
CA ALA A 3 -15.89 -77.23 61.39
C ALA A 3 -14.97 -76.51 60.38
N ILE A 4 -14.39 -77.27 59.46
CA ILE A 4 -13.50 -76.78 58.40
C ILE A 4 -14.29 -75.95 57.36
N THR A 5 -15.51 -76.35 56.99
CA THR A 5 -16.32 -75.59 56.01
C THR A 5 -16.83 -74.28 56.61
N TYR A 6 -17.16 -74.24 57.90
CA TYR A 6 -17.54 -73.00 58.58
C TYR A 6 -16.37 -72.02 58.70
N PHE A 7 -15.15 -72.52 58.93
CA PHE A 7 -13.95 -71.69 59.03
C PHE A 7 -13.56 -71.10 57.67
N MET A 8 -13.61 -71.89 56.60
CA MET A 8 -13.30 -71.45 55.23
C MET A 8 -14.32 -70.43 54.70
N VAL A 9 -15.61 -70.66 54.94
CA VAL A 9 -16.66 -69.74 54.49
C VAL A 9 -16.62 -68.45 55.29
N ASN A 10 -16.40 -68.50 56.61
CA ASN A 10 -16.43 -67.27 57.41
C ASN A 10 -15.14 -66.46 57.23
N TYR A 11 -13.95 -67.05 57.38
CA TYR A 11 -12.68 -66.32 57.24
C TYR A 11 -12.33 -65.97 55.80
N GLY A 12 -12.72 -66.79 54.82
CA GLY A 12 -12.56 -66.49 53.40
C GLY A 12 -13.43 -65.32 52.93
N LEU A 13 -14.66 -65.20 53.44
CA LEU A 13 -15.52 -64.05 53.12
C LEU A 13 -15.00 -62.76 53.77
N TYR A 14 -14.52 -62.82 55.02
CA TYR A 14 -13.97 -61.67 55.72
C TYR A 14 -12.64 -61.17 55.12
N SER A 15 -11.79 -62.06 54.58
CA SER A 15 -10.57 -61.62 53.89
C SER A 15 -10.90 -60.96 52.55
N LEU A 16 -11.86 -61.50 51.78
CA LEU A 16 -12.36 -60.89 50.55
C LEU A 16 -13.00 -59.52 50.78
N LEU A 17 -13.77 -59.37 51.87
CA LEU A 17 -14.41 -58.10 52.23
C LEU A 17 -13.43 -57.01 52.67
N LEU A 18 -12.20 -57.37 53.07
CA LEU A 18 -11.16 -56.41 53.45
C LEU A 18 -10.19 -56.09 52.30
N ILE A 19 -9.83 -57.11 51.51
CA ILE A 19 -8.85 -57.00 50.42
C ILE A 19 -9.44 -56.23 49.22
N VAL A 20 -10.71 -56.46 48.89
CA VAL A 20 -11.35 -55.84 47.72
C VAL A 20 -11.50 -54.31 47.88
N PRO A 21 -11.98 -53.77 49.02
CA PRO A 21 -12.04 -52.32 49.21
C PRO A 21 -10.67 -51.65 49.28
N ALA A 22 -9.66 -52.32 49.87
CA ALA A 22 -8.30 -51.80 49.93
C ALA A 22 -7.64 -51.72 48.54
N ALA A 23 -7.87 -52.74 47.70
CA ALA A 23 -7.40 -52.75 46.31
C ALA A 23 -8.10 -51.67 45.46
N LEU A 24 -9.40 -51.45 45.67
CA LEU A 24 -10.16 -50.39 44.99
C LEU A 24 -9.72 -48.99 45.42
N LEU A 25 -9.38 -48.79 46.70
CA LEU A 25 -8.80 -47.53 47.19
C LEU A 25 -7.40 -47.29 46.62
N GLY A 26 -6.56 -48.33 46.53
CA GLY A 26 -5.25 -48.24 45.90
C GLY A 26 -5.33 -47.89 44.40
N ALA A 27 -6.26 -48.52 43.68
CA ALA A 27 -6.51 -48.22 42.26
C ALA A 27 -7.07 -46.80 42.07
N GLY A 28 -7.98 -46.35 42.93
CA GLY A 28 -8.54 -44.99 42.88
C GLY A 28 -7.52 -43.90 43.18
N LEU A 29 -6.65 -44.12 44.17
CA LEU A 29 -5.54 -43.20 44.49
C LEU A 29 -4.50 -43.16 43.36
N GLY A 30 -4.14 -44.32 42.80
CA GLY A 30 -3.23 -44.42 41.66
C GLY A 30 -3.77 -43.73 40.40
N TRP A 31 -5.07 -43.82 40.14
CA TRP A 31 -5.71 -43.10 39.02
C TRP A 31 -5.69 -41.59 39.21
N PHE A 32 -5.89 -41.11 40.45
CA PHE A 32 -5.91 -39.68 40.77
C PHE A 32 -4.51 -39.04 40.72
N THR A 33 -3.48 -39.76 41.15
CA THR A 33 -2.08 -39.29 41.03
C THR A 33 -1.59 -39.37 39.60
N TRP A 34 -1.92 -40.44 38.86
CA TRP A 34 -1.61 -40.57 37.43
C TRP A 34 -2.33 -39.50 36.58
N GLY A 35 -3.57 -39.15 36.93
CA GLY A 35 -4.33 -38.09 36.27
C GLY A 35 -3.70 -36.70 36.45
N LYS A 36 -3.20 -36.38 37.65
CA LYS A 36 -2.47 -35.12 37.90
C LYS A 36 -1.14 -35.07 37.15
N TYR A 37 -0.43 -36.19 37.08
CA TYR A 37 0.85 -36.28 36.37
C TYR A 37 0.67 -36.10 34.86
N ARG A 38 -0.36 -36.72 34.27
CA ARG A 38 -0.74 -36.54 32.87
C ARG A 38 -1.18 -35.12 32.54
N ALA A 39 -1.93 -34.46 33.45
CA ALA A 39 -2.33 -33.07 33.28
C ALA A 39 -1.12 -32.13 33.26
N GLY A 40 -0.15 -32.33 34.17
CA GLY A 40 1.08 -31.52 34.20
C GLY A 40 2.02 -31.75 33.00
N GLU A 41 2.08 -32.97 32.45
CA GLU A 41 2.86 -33.28 31.24
C GLU A 41 2.22 -32.65 29.98
N LEU A 42 0.89 -32.60 29.91
CA LEU A 42 0.17 -31.95 28.82
C LEU A 42 0.27 -30.42 28.91
N GLU A 43 0.12 -29.84 30.10
CA GLU A 43 0.27 -28.40 30.29
C GLU A 43 1.70 -27.91 30.02
N SER A 44 2.73 -28.69 30.38
CA SER A 44 4.13 -28.31 30.10
C SER A 44 4.49 -28.44 28.61
N ARG A 45 3.94 -29.44 27.90
CA ARG A 45 4.09 -29.54 26.43
C ARG A 45 3.35 -28.43 25.69
N GLN A 46 2.12 -28.11 26.10
CA GLN A 46 1.37 -27.00 25.51
C GLN A 46 2.10 -25.67 25.70
N ARG A 47 2.66 -25.40 26.89
CA ARG A 47 3.48 -24.21 27.11
C ARG A 47 4.77 -24.19 26.28
N LEU A 48 5.35 -25.36 25.99
CA LEU A 48 6.53 -25.45 25.13
C LEU A 48 6.17 -25.21 23.66
N GLU A 49 5.06 -25.76 23.18
CA GLU A 49 4.52 -25.52 21.83
C GLU A 49 4.10 -24.05 21.63
N GLU A 50 3.45 -23.43 22.62
CA GLU A 50 3.11 -22.01 22.63
C GLU A 50 4.37 -21.13 22.64
N ALA A 51 5.38 -21.49 23.44
CA ALA A 51 6.65 -20.77 23.45
C ALA A 51 7.42 -20.91 22.13
N GLU A 52 7.39 -22.09 21.50
CA GLU A 52 8.00 -22.31 20.17
C GLU A 52 7.30 -21.48 19.10
N GLN A 53 5.97 -21.47 19.06
CA GLN A 53 5.19 -20.61 18.16
C GLN A 53 5.50 -19.13 18.36
N VAL A 54 5.53 -18.65 19.60
CA VAL A 54 5.87 -17.25 19.90
C VAL A 54 7.30 -16.91 19.48
N THR A 55 8.26 -17.84 19.64
CA THR A 55 9.63 -17.61 19.15
C THR A 55 9.72 -17.58 17.64
N GLU A 56 9.04 -18.47 16.93
CA GLU A 56 9.03 -18.52 15.47
C GLU A 56 8.35 -17.28 14.88
N GLU A 57 7.21 -16.86 15.44
CA GLU A 57 6.51 -15.65 15.01
C GLU A 57 7.34 -14.39 15.26
N ALA A 58 8.01 -14.29 16.42
CA ALA A 58 8.90 -13.17 16.73
C ALA A 58 10.14 -13.16 15.83
N GLU A 59 10.71 -14.31 15.46
CA GLU A 59 11.83 -14.39 14.52
C GLU A 59 11.42 -14.03 13.09
N ILE A 60 10.23 -14.46 12.65
CA ILE A 60 9.66 -14.06 11.34
C ILE A 60 9.38 -12.55 11.32
N ALA A 61 8.83 -11.98 12.40
CA ALA A 61 8.58 -10.55 12.53
C ALA A 61 9.88 -9.74 12.49
N LEU A 62 10.90 -10.15 13.26
CA LEU A 62 12.23 -9.53 13.23
C LEU A 62 12.88 -9.61 11.85
N SER A 63 12.72 -10.73 11.14
CA SER A 63 13.24 -10.88 9.78
C SER A 63 12.57 -9.88 8.82
N LYS A 64 11.24 -9.79 8.85
CA LYS A 64 10.46 -8.84 8.04
C LYS A 64 10.83 -7.39 8.35
N GLU A 65 11.01 -7.04 9.62
CA GLU A 65 11.39 -5.68 10.01
C GLU A 65 12.85 -5.33 9.65
N ARG A 66 13.77 -6.30 9.72
CA ARG A 66 15.15 -6.12 9.24
C ARG A 66 15.22 -5.90 7.73
N GLU A 67 14.40 -6.63 6.97
CA GLU A 67 14.26 -6.41 5.52
C GLU A 67 13.66 -5.03 5.23
N ARG A 68 12.61 -4.62 5.96
CA ARG A 68 12.04 -3.28 5.85
C ARG A 68 13.08 -2.19 6.14
N LEU A 69 13.80 -2.28 7.25
CA LEU A 69 14.89 -1.36 7.59
C LEU A 69 15.99 -1.31 6.51
N LYS A 70 16.31 -2.45 5.89
CA LYS A 70 17.27 -2.50 4.78
C LYS A 70 16.74 -1.78 3.55
N THR A 71 15.49 -2.02 3.16
CA THR A 71 14.85 -1.30 2.04
C THR A 71 14.72 0.21 2.31
N TYR A 72 14.45 0.62 3.55
CA TYR A 72 14.41 2.03 3.94
C TYR A 72 15.80 2.70 3.87
N ARG A 73 16.87 2.01 4.28
CA ARG A 73 18.24 2.51 4.12
C ARG A 73 18.67 2.61 2.65
N GLU A 74 18.32 1.62 1.83
CA GLU A 74 18.64 1.61 0.40
C GLU A 74 17.89 2.72 -0.37
N THR A 75 16.61 2.93 -0.06
CA THR A 75 15.81 4.02 -0.64
C THR A 75 16.27 5.41 -0.17
N ALA A 76 16.72 5.54 1.07
CA ALA A 76 17.34 6.78 1.58
C ALA A 76 18.71 7.06 0.93
N GLY A 77 19.52 6.03 0.65
CA GLY A 77 20.80 6.16 -0.04
C GLY A 77 20.68 6.52 -1.53
N LEU A 78 19.56 6.18 -2.18
CA LEU A 78 19.29 6.44 -3.59
C LEU A 78 18.61 7.80 -3.85
N LYS A 79 18.05 8.46 -2.83
CA LYS A 79 17.29 9.72 -2.97
C LYS A 79 17.92 10.85 -2.16
N GLY A 80 18.92 11.52 -2.74
CA GLY A 80 19.43 12.80 -2.27
C GLY A 80 18.44 13.95 -2.49
N SER A 81 17.30 13.95 -1.80
CA SER A 81 16.29 15.02 -1.89
C SER A 81 16.07 15.67 -0.51
N PRO A 82 16.29 17.00 -0.35
CA PRO A 82 16.44 17.65 0.96
C PRO A 82 15.10 18.06 1.61
N GLY A 83 14.06 17.23 1.54
CA GLY A 83 12.71 17.59 1.99
C GLY A 83 11.98 16.60 2.89
N SER A 84 12.55 15.43 3.18
CA SER A 84 11.81 14.33 3.83
C SER A 84 12.48 13.72 5.07
N SER A 85 13.57 14.30 5.60
CA SER A 85 14.38 13.59 6.61
C SER A 85 13.69 13.43 7.98
N SER A 86 12.77 14.32 8.39
CA SER A 86 12.15 14.22 9.74
C SER A 86 11.21 13.03 9.91
N ASP A 87 10.41 12.72 8.89
CA ASP A 87 9.44 11.63 8.98
C ASP A 87 10.12 10.28 8.78
N PHE A 88 11.16 10.24 7.93
CA PHE A 88 12.02 9.07 7.81
C PHE A 88 12.82 8.81 9.09
N GLU A 89 13.38 9.83 9.72
CA GLU A 89 14.07 9.70 11.00
C GLU A 89 13.13 9.19 12.09
N ARG A 90 11.88 9.67 12.15
CA ARG A 90 10.87 9.15 13.09
C ARG A 90 10.56 7.68 12.84
N THR A 91 10.26 7.28 11.61
CA THR A 91 9.98 5.87 11.29
C THR A 91 11.18 4.95 11.56
N ILE A 92 12.42 5.41 11.36
CA ILE A 92 13.62 4.63 11.70
C ILE A 92 13.75 4.46 13.22
N VAL A 93 13.45 5.49 14.01
CA VAL A 93 13.47 5.43 15.48
C VAL A 93 12.35 4.52 16.00
N ASP A 94 11.15 4.60 15.45
CA ASP A 94 10.03 3.74 15.83
C ASP A 94 10.35 2.26 15.55
N LEU A 95 10.89 1.94 14.36
CA LEU A 95 11.33 0.59 14.00
C LEU A 95 12.50 0.08 14.86
N GLN A 96 13.35 0.97 15.35
CA GLN A 96 14.40 0.61 16.32
C GLN A 96 13.81 0.27 17.68
N GLY A 97 12.82 1.05 18.15
CA GLY A 97 12.06 0.75 19.36
C GLY A 97 11.37 -0.61 19.29
N ASP A 98 10.66 -0.89 18.20
CA ASP A 98 9.97 -2.17 18.00
C ASP A 98 10.95 -3.36 17.96
N ASN A 99 12.14 -3.20 17.35
CA ASN A 99 13.19 -4.22 17.38
C ASN A 99 13.70 -4.49 18.81
N GLU A 100 13.89 -3.45 19.62
CA GLU A 100 14.31 -3.60 21.02
C GLU A 100 13.26 -4.32 21.87
N GLU A 101 11.97 -4.08 21.61
CA GLU A 101 10.86 -4.77 22.28
C GLU A 101 10.78 -6.25 21.88
N LEU A 102 10.90 -6.55 20.58
CA LEU A 102 10.95 -7.93 20.07
C LEU A 102 12.15 -8.71 20.64
N GLU A 103 13.32 -8.07 20.78
CA GLU A 103 14.48 -8.71 21.42
C GLU A 103 14.25 -9.01 22.91
N LYS A 104 13.51 -8.15 23.62
CA LYS A 104 13.13 -8.42 25.03
C LYS A 104 12.18 -9.61 25.11
N ILE A 105 11.17 -9.67 24.23
CA ILE A 105 10.22 -10.78 24.15
C ILE A 105 10.95 -12.10 23.87
N LEU A 106 11.87 -12.12 22.89
CA LEU A 106 12.67 -13.31 22.60
C LEU A 106 13.54 -13.77 23.78
N LYS A 107 14.12 -12.84 24.54
CA LYS A 107 14.90 -13.19 25.74
C LYS A 107 14.03 -13.83 26.81
N VAL A 108 12.81 -13.32 27.02
CA VAL A 108 11.84 -13.90 27.96
C VAL A 108 11.40 -15.27 27.49
N ALA A 109 10.99 -15.42 26.22
CA ALA A 109 10.56 -16.70 25.65
C ALA A 109 11.65 -17.78 25.70
N ARG A 110 12.93 -17.43 25.41
CA ARG A 110 14.06 -18.35 25.56
C ARG A 110 14.28 -18.79 27.00
N LYS A 111 14.06 -17.89 27.96
CA LYS A 111 14.17 -18.20 29.38
C LYS A 111 13.06 -19.14 29.83
N GLU A 112 11.81 -18.85 29.47
CA GLU A 112 10.66 -19.71 29.76
C GLU A 112 10.82 -21.10 29.14
N ARG A 113 11.29 -21.17 27.88
CA ARG A 113 11.64 -22.44 27.24
C ARG A 113 12.66 -23.24 28.06
N SER A 114 13.74 -22.60 28.50
CA SER A 114 14.76 -23.28 29.31
C SER A 114 14.23 -23.79 30.65
N GLU A 115 13.29 -23.06 31.27
CA GLU A 115 12.65 -23.46 32.53
C GLU A 115 11.69 -24.65 32.32
N VAL A 116 10.93 -24.65 31.21
CA VAL A 116 10.05 -25.77 30.84
C VAL A 116 10.84 -27.02 30.46
N GLU A 117 11.91 -26.87 29.68
CA GLU A 117 12.83 -27.98 29.34
C GLU A 117 13.48 -28.59 30.60
N ALA A 118 13.91 -27.75 31.55
CA ALA A 118 14.44 -28.22 32.83
C ALA A 118 13.37 -28.95 33.66
N SER A 119 12.13 -28.46 33.69
CA SER A 119 11.02 -29.11 34.37
C SER A 119 10.68 -30.47 33.73
N LEU A 120 10.69 -30.55 32.40
CA LEU A 120 10.43 -31.79 31.66
C LEU A 120 11.53 -32.83 31.87
N ALA A 121 12.80 -32.39 31.96
CA ALA A 121 13.92 -33.26 32.30
C ALA A 121 13.83 -33.80 33.74
N ALA A 122 13.44 -32.96 34.71
CA ALA A 122 13.20 -33.40 36.09
C ALA A 122 12.06 -34.43 36.18
N MET A 123 10.95 -34.18 35.49
CA MET A 123 9.82 -35.12 35.40
C MET A 123 10.25 -36.46 34.77
N ALA A 124 11.10 -36.44 33.74
CA ALA A 124 11.64 -37.65 33.12
C ALA A 124 12.50 -38.48 34.10
N GLN A 125 13.32 -37.82 34.94
CA GLN A 125 14.10 -38.50 35.99
C GLN A 125 13.21 -39.09 37.08
N GLU A 126 12.19 -38.36 37.53
CA GLU A 126 11.20 -38.89 38.49
C GLU A 126 10.47 -40.11 37.92
N LYS A 127 10.11 -40.09 36.63
CA LYS A 127 9.51 -41.24 35.96
C LYS A 127 10.42 -42.47 36.01
N THR A 128 11.70 -42.32 35.71
CA THR A 128 12.65 -43.45 35.78
C THR A 128 12.82 -43.97 37.21
N SER A 129 12.86 -43.09 38.21
CA SER A 129 12.92 -43.47 39.63
C SER A 129 11.68 -44.26 40.07
N ILE A 130 10.48 -43.82 39.66
CA ILE A 130 9.23 -44.51 39.99
C ILE A 130 9.15 -45.87 39.28
N GLU A 131 9.62 -45.97 38.04
CA GLU A 131 9.68 -47.24 37.30
C GLU A 131 10.61 -48.25 37.99
N GLU A 132 11.75 -47.79 38.50
CA GLU A 132 12.69 -48.59 39.30
C GLU A 132 12.07 -49.03 40.64
N GLU A 133 11.46 -48.11 41.40
CA GLU A 133 10.77 -48.43 42.65
C GLU A 133 9.64 -49.45 42.43
N LEU A 134 8.88 -49.30 41.36
CA LEU A 134 7.79 -50.21 41.00
C LEU A 134 8.31 -51.60 40.61
N ALA A 135 9.48 -51.69 39.99
CA ALA A 135 10.15 -52.97 39.73
C ALA A 135 10.60 -53.66 41.04
N VAL A 136 11.14 -52.89 41.99
CA VAL A 136 11.50 -53.41 43.33
C VAL A 136 10.26 -53.93 44.08
N VAL A 137 9.16 -53.16 44.08
CA VAL A 137 7.91 -53.57 44.73
C VAL A 137 7.30 -54.82 44.07
N LYS A 138 7.40 -54.94 42.74
CA LYS A 138 6.98 -56.17 42.03
C LYS A 138 7.80 -57.38 42.47
N ASN A 139 9.12 -57.26 42.53
CA ASN A 139 9.99 -58.35 42.96
C ASN A 139 9.71 -58.77 44.41
N ALA A 140 9.55 -57.80 45.32
CA ALA A 140 9.21 -58.07 46.72
C ALA A 140 7.84 -58.76 46.87
N ARG A 141 6.86 -58.40 46.02
CA ARG A 141 5.56 -59.07 45.99
C ARG A 141 5.68 -60.53 45.53
N GLU A 142 6.48 -60.81 44.51
CA GLU A 142 6.73 -62.17 44.03
C GLU A 142 7.46 -63.04 45.07
N GLU A 143 8.35 -62.46 45.87
CA GLU A 143 9.00 -63.15 46.99
C GLU A 143 8.02 -63.49 48.11
N LEU A 144 7.18 -62.54 48.54
CA LEU A 144 6.14 -62.79 49.54
C LEU A 144 5.11 -63.83 49.08
N GLU A 145 4.77 -63.85 47.79
CA GLU A 145 3.86 -64.84 47.21
C GLU A 145 4.46 -66.26 47.24
N LYS A 146 5.79 -66.39 47.05
CA LYS A 146 6.52 -67.66 47.23
C LYS A 146 6.59 -68.10 48.69
N GLU A 147 6.79 -67.18 49.64
CA GLU A 147 6.80 -67.49 51.07
C GLU A 147 5.41 -67.92 51.60
N LEU A 148 4.33 -67.30 51.11
CA LEU A 148 2.97 -67.71 51.47
C LEU A 148 2.60 -69.07 50.87
N ALA A 149 3.08 -69.38 49.67
CA ALA A 149 2.92 -70.71 49.07
C ALA A 149 3.69 -71.81 49.83
N SER A 150 4.82 -71.48 50.47
CA SER A 150 5.58 -72.43 51.29
C SER A 150 5.02 -72.59 52.72
N ALA A 151 4.46 -71.53 53.30
CA ALA A 151 3.82 -71.57 54.62
C ALA A 151 2.50 -72.35 54.64
N THR A 152 1.73 -72.30 53.54
CA THR A 152 0.47 -73.07 53.42
C THR A 152 0.70 -74.59 53.25
N ALA A 153 1.90 -75.00 52.80
CA ALA A 153 2.30 -76.40 52.76
C ALA A 153 2.77 -76.96 54.12
N GLY A 154 3.13 -76.11 55.09
CA GLY A 154 3.72 -76.50 56.38
C GLY A 154 2.75 -76.68 57.55
N ALA A 155 1.47 -76.31 57.40
CA ALA A 155 0.52 -76.19 58.52
C ALA A 155 -0.54 -77.32 58.58
N SER A 156 -0.22 -78.54 58.13
CA SER A 156 -1.15 -79.69 58.07
C SER A 156 -0.67 -80.95 58.83
N ALA A 157 0.25 -80.85 59.79
CA ALA A 157 0.72 -82.04 60.52
C ALA A 157 1.17 -81.75 61.97
N SER A 158 0.23 -81.77 62.93
CA SER A 158 0.40 -82.24 64.32
C SER A 158 -0.90 -81.97 65.10
N GLY A 159 -1.44 -82.85 65.94
CA GLY A 159 -1.07 -84.19 66.38
C GLY A 159 -2.24 -84.81 67.17
N GLN A 160 -2.33 -86.14 67.15
CA GLN A 160 -3.28 -86.94 67.92
C GLN A 160 -2.54 -88.12 68.57
N SER A 161 -2.65 -88.25 69.90
CA SER A 161 -2.47 -89.49 70.68
C SER A 161 -3.02 -89.20 72.10
N GLY A 162 -3.58 -90.09 72.92
CA GLY A 162 -3.88 -91.52 72.87
C GLY A 162 -4.27 -91.97 74.30
N LYS A 163 -5.54 -92.38 74.48
CA LYS A 163 -6.11 -93.50 75.29
C LYS A 163 -5.35 -94.01 76.56
N LYS A 164 -6.01 -94.08 77.73
CA LYS A 164 -6.50 -95.33 78.41
C LYS A 164 -7.03 -95.15 79.86
N ASP A 165 -8.22 -95.70 80.08
CA ASP A 165 -8.79 -96.50 81.20
C ASP A 165 -8.38 -96.32 82.68
N GLY A 166 -9.40 -96.12 83.54
CA GLY A 166 -9.67 -97.01 84.68
C GLY A 166 -9.52 -96.47 86.12
N GLY A 167 -10.63 -96.36 86.85
CA GLY A 167 -10.72 -96.88 88.24
C GLY A 167 -10.84 -95.88 89.41
N GLY A 168 -12.05 -95.37 89.65
CA GLY A 168 -12.74 -95.23 90.94
C GLY A 168 -11.92 -95.03 92.24
N SER A 169 -11.76 -93.77 92.64
CA SER A 169 -11.87 -93.25 94.02
C SER A 169 -11.50 -91.75 94.10
N GLU A 170 -11.22 -91.10 92.97
CA GLU A 170 -10.97 -89.65 92.85
C GLU A 170 -12.16 -88.88 92.22
N GLU A 171 -13.24 -89.59 91.85
CA GLU A 171 -14.39 -89.05 91.11
C GLU A 171 -15.15 -87.91 91.83
N ARG A 172 -15.04 -87.78 93.15
CA ARG A 172 -15.68 -86.68 93.90
C ARG A 172 -14.83 -85.41 93.97
N GLU A 173 -13.50 -85.53 93.95
CA GLU A 173 -12.60 -84.38 93.85
C GLU A 173 -12.42 -83.93 92.40
N LEU A 174 -12.30 -84.87 91.45
CA LEU A 174 -12.29 -84.57 90.01
C LEU A 174 -13.64 -83.99 89.52
N ALA A 175 -14.79 -84.45 90.05
CA ALA A 175 -16.08 -83.81 89.76
C ALA A 175 -16.19 -82.40 90.37
N ALA A 176 -15.55 -82.13 91.51
CA ALA A 176 -15.51 -80.80 92.11
C ALA A 176 -14.55 -79.86 91.36
N VAL A 177 -13.39 -80.35 90.95
CA VAL A 177 -12.39 -79.64 90.14
C VAL A 177 -12.96 -79.33 88.76
N THR A 178 -13.54 -80.30 88.05
CA THR A 178 -14.20 -80.08 86.75
C THR A 178 -15.43 -79.18 86.84
N ARG A 179 -16.21 -79.23 87.93
CA ARG A 179 -17.34 -78.31 88.15
C ARG A 179 -16.87 -76.88 88.46
N ASN A 180 -15.76 -76.72 89.17
CA ASN A 180 -15.13 -75.42 89.45
C ASN A 180 -14.46 -74.85 88.20
N GLU A 181 -13.78 -75.65 87.40
CA GLU A 181 -13.24 -75.28 86.08
C GLU A 181 -14.37 -74.87 85.14
N ARG A 182 -15.47 -75.64 85.07
CA ARG A 182 -16.63 -75.29 84.26
C ARG A 182 -17.31 -73.99 84.71
N ARG A 183 -17.21 -73.63 85.99
CA ARG A 183 -17.63 -72.31 86.50
C ARG A 183 -16.65 -71.20 86.10
N LYS A 184 -15.35 -71.43 86.18
CA LYS A 184 -14.31 -70.51 85.69
C LYS A 184 -14.47 -70.24 84.19
N PHE A 185 -14.60 -71.27 83.36
CA PHE A 185 -14.88 -71.14 81.93
C PHE A 185 -16.17 -70.39 81.63
N LYS A 186 -17.24 -70.56 82.42
CA LYS A 186 -18.48 -69.78 82.26
C LYS A 186 -18.29 -68.31 82.62
N LEU A 187 -17.46 -68.00 83.61
CA LEU A 187 -17.13 -66.62 83.99
C LEU A 187 -16.22 -65.97 82.94
N GLU A 188 -15.19 -66.67 82.46
CA GLU A 188 -14.33 -66.24 81.36
C GLU A 188 -15.12 -66.05 80.08
N LYS A 189 -16.03 -66.96 79.73
CA LYS A 189 -16.94 -66.79 78.59
C LYS A 189 -17.79 -65.53 78.72
N ARG A 190 -18.37 -65.28 79.90
CA ARG A 190 -19.15 -64.06 80.15
C ARG A 190 -18.29 -62.80 80.16
N ALA A 191 -17.03 -62.89 80.57
CA ALA A 191 -16.08 -61.78 80.48
C ALA A 191 -15.74 -61.47 79.02
N LEU A 192 -15.42 -62.50 78.23
CA LEU A 192 -15.16 -62.38 76.79
C LEU A 192 -16.39 -61.88 76.01
N GLU A 193 -17.60 -62.35 76.34
CA GLU A 193 -18.84 -61.83 75.74
C GLU A 193 -19.07 -60.34 76.07
N LYS A 194 -18.71 -59.90 77.28
CA LYS A 194 -18.76 -58.48 77.66
C LYS A 194 -17.71 -57.66 76.92
N GLU A 195 -16.48 -58.16 76.81
CA GLU A 195 -15.42 -57.49 76.05
C GLU A 195 -15.76 -57.37 74.56
N LEU A 196 -16.32 -58.43 73.97
CA LEU A 196 -16.76 -58.44 72.59
C LEU A 196 -17.92 -57.45 72.37
N ALA A 197 -18.90 -57.41 73.28
CA ALA A 197 -19.97 -56.42 73.24
C ALA A 197 -19.50 -54.97 73.47
N SER A 198 -18.44 -54.73 74.25
CA SER A 198 -17.82 -53.40 74.34
C SER A 198 -17.05 -53.04 73.08
N ALA A 199 -16.27 -53.98 72.53
CA ALA A 199 -15.51 -53.78 71.29
C ALA A 199 -16.44 -53.48 70.10
N GLU A 200 -17.57 -54.20 69.99
CA GLU A 200 -18.59 -53.92 68.97
C GLU A 200 -19.19 -52.51 69.11
N ARG A 201 -19.47 -52.06 70.33
CA ARG A 201 -19.99 -50.70 70.57
C ARG A 201 -18.96 -49.63 70.20
N ASP A 202 -17.69 -49.84 70.54
CA ASP A 202 -16.61 -48.93 70.22
C ASP A 202 -16.34 -48.88 68.71
N LEU A 203 -16.36 -50.03 68.02
CA LEU A 203 -16.27 -50.08 66.56
C LEU A 203 -17.44 -49.37 65.88
N ARG A 204 -18.67 -49.57 66.35
CA ARG A 204 -19.85 -48.83 65.83
C ARG A 204 -19.72 -47.33 66.05
N ARG A 205 -19.20 -46.90 67.20
CA ARG A 205 -18.94 -45.47 67.48
C ARG A 205 -17.87 -44.92 66.53
N LYS A 206 -16.75 -45.63 66.35
CA LYS A 206 -15.67 -45.25 65.42
C LYS A 206 -16.18 -45.16 63.98
N LEU A 207 -16.96 -46.14 63.51
CA LEU A 207 -17.59 -46.12 62.19
C LEU A 207 -18.49 -44.90 62.03
N SER A 208 -19.39 -44.64 62.98
CA SER A 208 -20.29 -43.47 62.89
C SER A 208 -19.54 -42.13 62.89
N ALA A 209 -18.41 -42.04 63.60
CA ALA A 209 -17.57 -40.85 63.62
C ALA A 209 -16.82 -40.68 62.29
N ALA A 210 -16.30 -41.77 61.74
CA ALA A 210 -15.66 -41.79 60.42
C ALA A 210 -16.66 -41.42 59.30
N GLU A 211 -17.87 -41.99 59.31
CA GLU A 211 -18.94 -41.65 58.36
C GLU A 211 -19.32 -40.16 58.42
N LYS A 212 -19.47 -39.59 59.63
CA LYS A 212 -19.74 -38.15 59.79
C LYS A 212 -18.61 -37.29 59.27
N SER A 213 -17.35 -37.69 59.51
CA SER A 213 -16.18 -36.98 59.00
C SER A 213 -16.13 -37.02 57.47
N ALA A 214 -16.29 -38.22 56.88
CA ALA A 214 -16.33 -38.42 55.44
C ALA A 214 -17.46 -37.62 54.78
N ASN A 215 -18.67 -37.61 55.36
CA ASN A 215 -19.78 -36.80 54.85
C ASN A 215 -19.51 -35.28 54.91
N ARG A 216 -18.77 -34.80 55.91
CA ARG A 216 -18.35 -33.38 55.95
C ARG A 216 -17.33 -33.06 54.86
N GLN A 217 -16.40 -33.98 54.61
CA GLN A 217 -15.42 -33.84 53.54
C GLN A 217 -16.09 -33.88 52.17
N LEU A 218 -16.99 -34.83 51.92
CA LEU A 218 -17.79 -34.92 50.70
C LEU A 218 -18.56 -33.63 50.43
N LYS A 219 -19.29 -33.09 51.41
CA LYS A 219 -19.98 -31.79 51.25
C LYS A 219 -19.05 -30.63 50.93
N THR A 220 -17.82 -30.65 51.44
CA THR A 220 -16.83 -29.61 51.15
C THR A 220 -16.30 -29.76 49.73
N LEU A 221 -16.05 -30.98 49.28
CA LEU A 221 -15.63 -31.28 47.91
C LEU A 221 -16.74 -30.95 46.91
N GLU A 222 -17.99 -31.32 47.18
CA GLU A 222 -19.16 -30.97 46.35
C GLU A 222 -19.32 -29.46 46.16
N LYS A 223 -19.07 -28.68 47.21
CA LYS A 223 -19.09 -27.21 47.10
C LYS A 223 -17.95 -26.69 46.22
N LYS A 224 -16.75 -27.28 46.34
CA LYS A 224 -15.59 -26.91 45.52
C LYS A 224 -15.80 -27.29 44.06
N THR A 225 -16.33 -28.48 43.77
CA THR A 225 -16.61 -28.91 42.39
C THR A 225 -17.66 -28.00 41.74
N ARG A 226 -18.75 -27.68 42.43
CA ARG A 226 -19.74 -26.70 41.92
C ARG A 226 -19.15 -25.30 41.70
N GLY A 227 -18.22 -24.88 42.57
CA GLY A 227 -17.51 -23.62 42.41
C GLY A 227 -16.64 -23.60 41.16
N LEU A 228 -15.91 -24.69 40.91
CA LEU A 228 -15.06 -24.85 39.72
C LEU A 228 -15.90 -24.99 38.44
N GLU A 229 -17.01 -25.73 38.48
CA GLU A 229 -17.96 -25.85 37.35
C GLU A 229 -18.46 -24.46 36.92
N LYS A 230 -18.89 -23.63 37.88
CA LYS A 230 -19.32 -22.27 37.58
C LYS A 230 -18.21 -21.40 37.00
N GLN A 231 -16.99 -21.50 37.52
CA GLN A 231 -15.84 -20.79 36.96
C GLN A 231 -15.52 -21.24 35.53
N LEU A 232 -15.66 -22.53 35.23
CA LEU A 232 -15.49 -23.08 33.88
C LEU A 232 -16.57 -22.55 32.93
N GLU A 233 -17.83 -22.51 33.36
CA GLU A 233 -18.93 -21.92 32.57
C GLU A 233 -18.70 -20.43 32.29
N ASP A 234 -18.31 -19.65 33.31
CA ASP A 234 -18.01 -18.23 33.15
C ASP A 234 -16.83 -18.01 32.18
N LYS A 235 -15.79 -18.86 32.25
CA LYS A 235 -14.64 -18.81 31.35
C LYS A 235 -14.96 -19.26 29.93
N ALA A 236 -15.81 -20.29 29.76
CA ALA A 236 -16.28 -20.68 28.44
C ALA A 236 -17.06 -19.54 27.77
N ALA A 237 -17.95 -18.88 28.51
CA ALA A 237 -18.67 -17.71 28.00
C ALA A 237 -17.74 -16.52 27.68
N GLU A 238 -16.64 -16.35 28.42
CA GLU A 238 -15.63 -15.34 28.10
C GLU A 238 -14.87 -15.68 26.81
N VAL A 239 -14.50 -16.95 26.61
CA VAL A 239 -13.86 -17.41 25.36
C VAL A 239 -14.77 -17.20 24.16
N ASP A 240 -16.07 -17.51 24.26
CA ASP A 240 -17.03 -17.27 23.17
C ASP A 240 -17.14 -15.77 22.82
N ARG A 241 -17.15 -14.90 23.83
CA ARG A 241 -17.16 -13.44 23.62
C ARG A 241 -15.88 -12.94 22.97
N LEU A 242 -14.73 -13.44 23.40
CA LEU A 242 -13.43 -13.07 22.82
C LEU A 242 -13.30 -13.59 21.40
N SER A 243 -13.77 -14.81 21.12
CA SER A 243 -13.79 -15.38 19.77
C SER A 243 -14.65 -14.53 18.83
N THR A 244 -15.88 -14.20 19.21
CA THR A 244 -16.75 -13.33 18.38
C THR A 244 -16.20 -11.90 18.22
N ALA A 245 -15.49 -11.37 19.22
CA ALA A 245 -14.80 -10.09 19.10
C ALA A 245 -13.59 -10.18 18.14
N GLY A 246 -12.83 -11.27 18.21
CA GLY A 246 -11.72 -11.56 17.30
C GLY A 246 -12.19 -11.64 15.84
N GLU A 247 -13.25 -12.40 15.57
CA GLU A 247 -13.83 -12.52 14.22
C GLU A 247 -14.28 -11.16 13.65
N LYS A 248 -14.84 -10.28 14.49
CA LYS A 248 -15.22 -8.93 14.07
C LYS A 248 -14.01 -8.07 13.76
N LEU A 249 -12.99 -8.09 14.62
CA LEU A 249 -11.75 -7.34 14.38
C LEU A 249 -11.04 -7.82 13.12
N ASP A 250 -11.01 -9.14 12.87
CA ASP A 250 -10.46 -9.69 11.63
C ASP A 250 -11.25 -9.21 10.41
N ALA A 251 -12.59 -9.21 10.48
CA ALA A 251 -13.42 -8.67 9.40
C ALA A 251 -13.17 -7.18 9.14
N ASP A 252 -13.05 -6.38 10.21
CA ASP A 252 -12.76 -4.94 10.13
C ASP A 252 -11.37 -4.69 9.53
N LEU A 253 -10.34 -5.44 9.96
CA LEU A 253 -8.99 -5.37 9.40
C LEU A 253 -8.95 -5.76 7.91
N MET A 254 -9.73 -6.76 7.49
CA MET A 254 -9.86 -7.13 6.08
C MET A 254 -10.53 -6.02 5.26
N ASN A 255 -11.56 -5.38 5.81
CA ASN A 255 -12.23 -4.24 5.17
C ASN A 255 -11.29 -3.03 5.05
N GLU A 256 -10.52 -2.71 6.10
CA GLU A 256 -9.54 -1.64 6.07
C GLU A 256 -8.42 -1.91 5.05
N ARG A 257 -7.90 -3.14 4.99
CA ARG A 257 -6.91 -3.53 3.98
C ARG A 257 -7.46 -3.39 2.56
N ALA A 258 -8.70 -3.83 2.32
CA ALA A 258 -9.36 -3.65 1.02
C ALA A 258 -9.56 -2.16 0.69
N GLY A 259 -9.91 -1.33 1.68
CA GLY A 259 -10.01 0.11 1.54
C GLY A 259 -8.67 0.76 1.20
N MET A 260 -7.58 0.39 1.89
CA MET A 260 -6.23 0.87 1.60
C MET A 260 -5.74 0.44 0.23
N GLN A 261 -6.06 -0.77 -0.22
CA GLN A 261 -5.72 -1.24 -1.58
C GLN A 261 -6.39 -0.39 -2.65
N LYS A 262 -7.71 -0.13 -2.51
CA LYS A 262 -8.46 0.75 -3.42
C LYS A 262 -7.90 2.18 -3.42
N ALA A 263 -7.65 2.75 -2.25
CA ALA A 263 -7.03 4.08 -2.14
C ALA A 263 -5.63 4.11 -2.79
N GLY A 264 -4.85 3.03 -2.66
CA GLY A 264 -3.56 2.88 -3.32
C GLY A 264 -3.66 2.79 -4.85
N GLU A 265 -4.70 2.14 -5.38
CA GLU A 265 -5.01 2.12 -6.82
C GLU A 265 -5.39 3.50 -7.32
N GLU A 266 -6.32 4.19 -6.65
CA GLU A 266 -6.74 5.55 -6.98
C GLU A 266 -5.56 6.54 -6.96
N LEU A 267 -4.66 6.45 -5.96
CA LEU A 267 -3.46 7.27 -5.91
C LEU A 267 -2.52 7.01 -7.10
N ARG A 268 -2.39 5.75 -7.55
CA ARG A 268 -1.56 5.39 -8.71
C ARG A 268 -2.16 5.94 -10.00
N GLU A 269 -3.48 5.88 -10.15
CA GLU A 269 -4.19 6.49 -11.28
C GLU A 269 -4.02 8.01 -11.31
N LEU A 270 -4.18 8.68 -10.16
CA LEU A 270 -3.98 10.12 -10.02
C LEU A 270 -2.53 10.53 -10.33
N GLN A 271 -1.54 9.74 -9.92
CA GLN A 271 -0.14 9.96 -10.30
C GLN A 271 0.05 9.87 -11.82
N GLY A 272 -0.54 8.87 -12.47
CA GLY A 272 -0.49 8.75 -13.93
C GLY A 272 -1.12 9.95 -14.65
N ILE A 273 -2.29 10.41 -14.18
CA ILE A 273 -2.96 11.60 -14.73
C ILE A 273 -2.10 12.86 -14.53
N ARG A 274 -1.45 12.99 -13.36
CA ARG A 274 -0.55 14.11 -13.05
C ARG A 274 0.65 14.14 -14.01
N GLU A 275 1.30 12.99 -14.23
CA GLU A 275 2.43 12.87 -15.15
C GLU A 275 2.03 13.20 -16.59
N GLU A 276 0.86 12.73 -17.04
CA GLU A 276 0.35 13.05 -18.37
C GLU A 276 0.02 14.55 -18.50
N ALA A 277 -0.57 15.16 -17.46
CA ALA A 277 -0.85 16.59 -17.42
C ALA A 277 0.45 17.42 -17.45
N GLU A 278 1.48 17.02 -16.69
CA GLU A 278 2.80 17.67 -16.72
C GLU A 278 3.43 17.59 -18.11
N HIS A 279 3.35 16.44 -18.78
CA HIS A 279 3.84 16.27 -20.14
C HIS A 279 3.13 17.22 -21.12
N ARG A 280 1.78 17.22 -21.12
CA ARG A 280 0.97 18.10 -21.98
C ARG A 280 1.25 19.58 -21.70
N LEU A 281 1.40 19.99 -20.45
CA LEU A 281 1.77 21.36 -20.08
C LEU A 281 3.16 21.72 -20.61
N GLY A 282 4.12 20.80 -20.55
CA GLY A 282 5.44 20.98 -21.13
C GLY A 282 5.40 21.21 -22.65
N GLU A 283 4.58 20.45 -23.38
CA GLU A 283 4.37 20.64 -24.82
C GLU A 283 3.69 21.99 -25.14
N VAL A 284 2.65 22.36 -24.39
CA VAL A 284 1.96 23.64 -24.56
C VAL A 284 2.91 24.81 -24.29
N SER A 285 3.78 24.72 -23.27
CA SER A 285 4.79 25.75 -23.00
C SER A 285 5.75 25.91 -24.18
N LYS A 286 6.26 24.80 -24.73
CA LYS A 286 7.15 24.84 -25.90
C LYS A 286 6.45 25.48 -27.11
N GLN A 287 5.19 25.11 -27.36
CA GLN A 287 4.41 25.70 -28.46
C GLN A 287 4.17 27.20 -28.25
N ARG A 288 3.87 27.64 -27.02
CA ARG A 288 3.73 29.06 -26.69
C ARG A 288 5.03 29.81 -26.98
N ASP A 289 6.17 29.26 -26.57
CA ASP A 289 7.47 29.92 -26.74
C ASP A 289 7.86 30.02 -28.22
N LEU A 290 7.58 28.97 -29.01
CA LEU A 290 7.73 29.00 -30.48
C LEU A 290 6.86 30.08 -31.11
N LYS A 291 5.56 30.12 -30.79
CA LYS A 291 4.64 31.15 -31.32
C LYS A 291 5.04 32.56 -30.91
N ALA A 292 5.53 32.75 -29.68
CA ALA A 292 6.03 34.04 -29.22
C ALA A 292 7.26 34.50 -30.02
N ALA A 293 8.16 33.56 -30.34
CA ALA A 293 9.31 33.84 -31.22
C ALA A 293 8.85 34.20 -32.65
N GLU A 294 7.91 33.44 -33.22
CA GLU A 294 7.34 33.73 -34.54
C GLU A 294 6.68 35.11 -34.59
N LEU A 295 5.89 35.47 -33.58
CA LEU A 295 5.25 36.80 -33.49
C LEU A 295 6.28 37.93 -33.41
N SER A 296 7.38 37.74 -32.67
CA SER A 296 8.48 38.71 -32.61
C SER A 296 9.15 38.93 -33.99
N VAL A 297 9.33 37.85 -34.76
CA VAL A 297 9.88 37.93 -36.12
C VAL A 297 8.90 38.67 -37.05
N LEU A 298 7.63 38.26 -37.07
CA LEU A 298 6.61 38.90 -37.90
C LEU A 298 6.41 40.38 -37.55
N GLN A 299 6.52 40.75 -36.27
CA GLN A 299 6.44 42.15 -35.85
C GLN A 299 7.61 42.97 -36.41
N LYS A 300 8.84 42.45 -36.37
CA LYS A 300 10.01 43.10 -36.98
C LYS A 300 9.86 43.24 -38.49
N GLU A 301 9.40 42.19 -39.16
CA GLU A 301 9.15 42.23 -40.60
C GLU A 301 8.07 43.28 -40.96
N SER A 302 7.01 43.39 -40.17
CA SER A 302 5.97 44.40 -40.35
C SER A 302 6.52 45.82 -40.17
N ASP A 303 7.33 46.06 -39.14
CA ASP A 303 7.98 47.34 -38.89
C ASP A 303 8.93 47.72 -40.03
N ASP A 304 9.70 46.75 -40.55
CA ASP A 304 10.63 46.98 -41.64
C ASP A 304 9.92 47.22 -42.99
N LEU A 305 8.84 46.50 -43.27
CA LEU A 305 7.99 46.76 -44.43
C LEU A 305 7.33 48.14 -44.35
N LYS A 306 6.89 48.55 -43.16
CA LYS A 306 6.33 49.88 -42.94
C LYS A 306 7.35 50.98 -43.23
N LYS A 307 8.59 50.85 -42.73
CA LYS A 307 9.69 51.79 -43.05
C LYS A 307 9.98 51.84 -44.55
N LYS A 308 10.01 50.69 -45.23
CA LYS A 308 10.21 50.63 -46.69
C LYS A 308 9.10 51.35 -47.44
N LEU A 309 7.85 51.14 -47.04
CA LEU A 309 6.68 51.80 -47.63
C LEU A 309 6.73 53.32 -47.43
N GLU A 310 7.11 53.80 -46.23
CA GLU A 310 7.28 55.23 -45.95
C GLU A 310 8.38 55.85 -46.82
N LEU A 311 9.53 55.19 -46.96
CA LEU A 311 10.62 55.63 -47.83
C LEU A 311 10.20 55.70 -49.30
N GLU A 312 9.49 54.68 -49.79
CA GLU A 312 9.00 54.64 -51.17
C GLU A 312 7.93 55.71 -51.43
N ALA A 313 7.05 55.96 -50.45
CA ALA A 313 6.07 57.04 -50.51
C ALA A 313 6.74 58.42 -50.57
N ASP A 314 7.77 58.66 -49.76
CA ASP A 314 8.55 59.91 -49.77
C ASP A 314 9.33 60.09 -51.08
N GLN A 315 9.91 59.02 -51.61
CA GLN A 315 10.59 59.04 -52.90
C GLN A 315 9.61 59.32 -54.04
N SER A 316 8.42 58.71 -54.01
CA SER A 316 7.36 58.94 -54.98
C SER A 316 6.84 60.38 -54.94
N ARG A 317 6.69 60.96 -53.74
CA ARG A 317 6.35 62.39 -53.56
C ARG A 317 7.42 63.30 -54.18
N LYS A 318 8.70 63.08 -53.87
CA LYS A 318 9.81 63.85 -54.45
C LYS A 318 9.86 63.75 -55.98
N ASN A 319 9.64 62.56 -56.52
CA ASN A 319 9.59 62.34 -57.97
C ASN A 319 8.40 63.07 -58.61
N ARG A 320 7.22 63.01 -57.98
CA ARG A 320 6.04 63.75 -58.42
C ARG A 320 6.31 65.26 -58.43
N ASP A 321 6.86 65.82 -57.36
CA ASP A 321 7.18 67.25 -57.29
C ASP A 321 8.21 67.64 -58.36
N ARG A 322 9.19 66.78 -58.63
CA ARG A 322 10.18 66.99 -59.69
C ARG A 322 9.51 67.02 -61.07
N LEU A 323 8.69 66.02 -61.37
CA LEU A 323 7.96 65.94 -62.63
C LEU A 323 7.01 67.14 -62.80
N GLU A 324 6.35 67.60 -61.73
CA GLU A 324 5.47 68.77 -61.78
C GLU A 324 6.24 70.07 -62.11
N ARG A 325 7.45 70.24 -61.56
CA ARG A 325 8.34 71.34 -61.95
C ARG A 325 8.78 71.23 -63.40
N GLU A 326 9.17 70.03 -63.85
CA GLU A 326 9.57 69.78 -65.25
C GLU A 326 8.40 70.08 -66.21
N VAL A 327 7.19 69.61 -65.90
CA VAL A 327 5.96 69.90 -66.67
C VAL A 327 5.66 71.39 -66.70
N SER A 328 5.80 72.10 -65.57
CA SER A 328 5.58 73.54 -65.51
C SER A 328 6.60 74.32 -66.36
N SER A 329 7.87 73.89 -66.33
CA SER A 329 8.94 74.45 -67.17
C SER A 329 8.64 74.23 -68.66
N VAL A 330 8.26 73.01 -69.06
CA VAL A 330 7.91 72.68 -70.44
C VAL A 330 6.67 73.44 -70.91
N ARG A 331 5.67 73.63 -70.05
CA ARG A 331 4.50 74.47 -70.36
C ARG A 331 4.91 75.92 -70.59
N ALA A 332 5.79 76.47 -69.75
CA ALA A 332 6.29 77.84 -69.92
C ALA A 332 7.10 78.00 -71.21
N SER A 333 7.98 77.04 -71.54
CA SER A 333 8.72 77.06 -72.81
C SER A 333 7.80 76.90 -74.02
N SER A 334 6.76 76.07 -73.92
CA SER A 334 5.77 75.90 -74.99
C SER A 334 4.98 77.18 -75.21
N ALA A 335 4.53 77.85 -74.15
CA ALA A 335 3.86 79.15 -74.24
C ALA A 335 4.75 80.23 -74.87
N ALA A 336 6.04 80.28 -74.48
CA ALA A 336 7.01 81.20 -75.09
C ALA A 336 7.24 80.89 -76.59
N LEU A 337 7.28 79.61 -76.97
CA LEU A 337 7.38 79.21 -78.37
C LEU A 337 6.10 79.57 -79.15
N GLU A 338 4.91 79.36 -78.59
CA GLU A 338 3.64 79.75 -79.20
C GLU A 338 3.54 81.26 -79.40
N GLU A 339 4.00 82.07 -78.44
CA GLU A 339 4.08 83.53 -78.57
C GLU A 339 5.07 83.93 -79.68
N SER A 340 6.23 83.26 -79.74
CA SER A 340 7.23 83.49 -80.80
C SER A 340 6.72 83.09 -82.19
N LEU A 341 5.92 82.02 -82.29
CA LEU A 341 5.30 81.59 -83.54
C LEU A 341 4.21 82.58 -83.96
N SER A 342 3.38 83.03 -83.03
CA SER A 342 2.32 84.02 -83.29
C SER A 342 2.90 85.35 -83.77
N SER A 343 4.02 85.82 -83.19
CA SER A 343 4.70 87.04 -83.65
C SER A 343 5.34 86.85 -85.03
N LEU A 344 5.96 85.70 -85.30
CA LEU A 344 6.49 85.36 -86.64
C LEU A 344 5.37 85.27 -87.69
N GLU A 345 4.20 84.74 -87.33
CA GLU A 345 3.03 84.70 -88.20
C GLU A 345 2.48 86.11 -88.50
N ALA A 346 2.43 86.99 -87.51
CA ALA A 346 2.07 88.40 -87.69
C ALA A 346 3.07 89.14 -88.60
N ASP A 347 4.37 89.03 -88.32
CA ASP A 347 5.45 89.57 -89.16
C ASP A 347 5.37 89.06 -90.61
N ARG A 348 5.05 87.77 -90.77
CA ARG A 348 4.84 87.17 -92.10
C ARG A 348 3.63 87.78 -92.79
N ALA A 349 2.50 87.95 -92.10
CA ALA A 349 1.29 88.56 -92.65
C ALA A 349 1.56 90.01 -93.11
N ASP A 350 2.26 90.80 -92.29
CA ASP A 350 2.66 92.17 -92.62
C ASP A 350 3.56 92.22 -93.85
N LYS A 351 4.61 91.38 -93.91
CA LYS A 351 5.49 91.27 -95.09
C LYS A 351 4.74 90.84 -96.35
N VAL A 352 3.78 89.93 -96.24
CA VAL A 352 2.91 89.55 -97.37
C VAL A 352 2.07 90.74 -97.82
N GLY A 353 1.54 91.53 -96.88
CA GLY A 353 0.85 92.79 -97.15
C GLY A 353 1.73 93.77 -97.93
N VAL A 354 2.94 94.05 -97.44
CA VAL A 354 3.92 94.94 -98.11
C VAL A 354 4.31 94.42 -99.49
N LEU A 355 4.55 93.11 -99.64
CA LEU A 355 4.83 92.53 -100.96
C LEU A 355 3.65 92.67 -101.92
N SER A 356 2.41 92.60 -101.42
CA SER A 356 1.21 92.81 -102.23
C SER A 356 1.07 94.27 -102.69
N SER A 357 1.39 95.25 -101.82
CA SER A 357 1.38 96.67 -102.20
C SER A 357 2.49 96.99 -103.18
N LEU A 358 3.73 96.52 -102.93
CA LEU A 358 4.85 96.66 -103.87
C LEU A 358 4.52 96.06 -105.25
N ARG A 359 3.86 94.90 -105.28
CA ARG A 359 3.41 94.29 -106.55
C ARG A 359 2.41 95.17 -107.28
N LYS A 360 1.43 95.78 -106.58
CA LYS A 360 0.48 96.72 -107.17
C LYS A 360 1.18 97.96 -107.70
N GLU A 361 2.04 98.59 -106.90
CA GLU A 361 2.83 99.74 -107.33
C GLU A 361 3.71 99.42 -108.55
N HIS A 362 4.34 98.25 -108.57
CA HIS A 362 5.16 97.83 -109.71
C HIS A 362 4.33 97.58 -110.98
N GLU A 363 3.08 97.14 -110.82
CA GLU A 363 2.14 96.98 -111.94
C GLU A 363 1.63 98.34 -112.43
N ASP A 364 1.26 99.25 -111.52
CA ASP A 364 0.89 100.64 -111.84
C ASP A 364 2.03 101.38 -112.55
N LEU A 365 3.27 101.21 -112.06
CA LEU A 365 4.47 101.75 -112.70
C LEU A 365 4.72 101.13 -114.09
N ARG A 366 4.45 99.84 -114.26
CA ARG A 366 4.51 99.21 -115.60
C ARG A 366 3.46 99.78 -116.53
N GLU A 367 2.23 99.95 -116.06
CA GLU A 367 1.15 100.55 -116.85
C GLU A 367 1.48 101.99 -117.27
N THR A 368 1.95 102.82 -116.33
CA THR A 368 2.35 104.20 -116.62
C THR A 368 3.52 104.27 -117.59
N MET A 369 4.54 103.41 -117.42
CA MET A 369 5.64 103.28 -118.39
C MET A 369 5.14 102.81 -119.76
N ALA A 370 4.17 101.91 -119.82
CA ALA A 370 3.56 101.46 -121.07
C ALA A 370 2.75 102.58 -121.75
N ARG A 371 1.99 103.38 -120.97
CA ARG A 371 1.28 104.57 -121.47
C ARG A 371 2.27 105.60 -122.01
N MET A 372 3.31 105.96 -121.25
CA MET A 372 4.37 106.88 -121.71
C MET A 372 5.09 106.37 -122.95
N LYS A 373 5.37 105.06 -123.05
CA LYS A 373 5.94 104.48 -124.28
C LYS A 373 5.00 104.62 -125.47
N LYS A 374 3.69 104.40 -125.27
CA LYS A 374 2.67 104.55 -126.32
C LYS A 374 2.47 106.00 -126.74
N GLU A 375 2.48 106.93 -125.79
CA GLU A 375 2.46 108.38 -126.05
C GLU A 375 3.70 108.81 -126.83
N ARG A 376 4.91 108.45 -126.37
CA ARG A 376 6.15 108.71 -127.10
C ARG A 376 6.18 108.07 -128.49
N ALA A 377 5.63 106.86 -128.64
CA ALA A 377 5.51 106.22 -129.95
C ALA A 377 4.50 106.96 -130.85
N GLY A 378 3.40 107.45 -130.28
CA GLY A 378 2.43 108.29 -130.98
C GLY A 378 3.00 109.65 -131.37
N GLU A 379 3.74 110.31 -130.49
CA GLU A 379 4.48 111.55 -130.75
C GLU A 379 5.55 111.35 -131.81
N ARG A 380 6.35 110.27 -131.72
CA ARG A 380 7.30 109.90 -132.77
C ARG A 380 6.61 109.66 -134.10
N GLY A 381 5.48 108.94 -134.12
CA GLY A 381 4.70 108.74 -135.34
C GLY A 381 4.10 110.03 -135.90
N ARG A 382 3.74 111.01 -135.05
CA ARG A 382 3.34 112.36 -135.49
C ARG A 382 4.53 113.12 -136.06
N LEU A 383 5.65 113.18 -135.35
CA LEU A 383 6.88 113.82 -135.82
C LEU A 383 7.41 113.19 -137.12
N GLU A 384 7.30 111.88 -137.29
CA GLU A 384 7.64 111.19 -138.53
C GLU A 384 6.70 111.55 -139.67
N LYS A 385 5.39 111.71 -139.40
CA LYS A 385 4.44 112.26 -140.38
C LYS A 385 4.76 113.71 -140.72
N ASP A 386 5.00 114.57 -139.73
CA ASP A 386 5.37 115.97 -139.94
C ASP A 386 6.68 116.07 -140.75
N LEU A 387 7.66 115.18 -140.49
CA LEU A 387 8.88 115.07 -141.29
C LEU A 387 8.62 114.56 -142.71
N ALA A 388 7.66 113.64 -142.90
CA ALA A 388 7.27 113.18 -144.22
C ALA A 388 6.50 114.26 -145.01
N GLU A 389 5.65 115.05 -144.34
CA GLU A 389 4.99 116.22 -144.90
C GLU A 389 6.02 117.28 -145.30
N LEU A 390 6.98 117.60 -144.42
CA LEU A 390 8.10 118.48 -144.76
C LEU A 390 8.93 117.93 -145.93
N ARG A 391 9.17 116.62 -146.00
CA ARG A 391 9.87 116.01 -147.15
C ARG A 391 9.06 116.14 -148.45
N ASN A 392 7.76 115.94 -148.41
CA ASN A 392 6.89 116.14 -149.57
C ASN A 392 6.83 117.63 -149.98
N GLU A 393 6.83 118.56 -149.01
CA GLU A 393 6.95 119.99 -149.29
C GLU A 393 8.30 120.33 -149.95
N PHE A 394 9.39 119.69 -149.52
CA PHE A 394 10.69 119.82 -150.15
C PHE A 394 10.77 119.19 -151.55
N GLU A 395 10.08 118.07 -151.82
CA GLU A 395 10.00 117.47 -153.16
C GLU A 395 9.16 118.31 -154.13
N VAL A 396 8.07 118.93 -153.68
CA VAL A 396 7.24 119.82 -154.52
C VAL A 396 7.97 121.13 -154.88
N VAL A 397 8.87 121.62 -154.02
CA VAL A 397 9.73 122.77 -154.32
C VAL A 397 10.89 122.38 -155.26
N GLY A 398 11.30 121.12 -155.26
CA GLY A 398 12.35 120.56 -156.12
C GLY A 398 12.00 120.43 -157.61
N GLU A 399 10.71 120.51 -158.00
CA GLU A 399 10.28 120.37 -159.40
C GLU A 399 9.96 121.71 -160.11
N ARG A 400 10.31 122.87 -159.53
CA ARG A 400 10.14 124.21 -160.16
C ARG A 400 11.43 124.99 -160.41
N LEU A 401 12.58 124.34 -160.35
CA LEU A 401 13.87 124.78 -160.90
C LEU A 401 14.52 123.59 -161.61
#